data_AF-A0AAU8GDU9-F1
#
_entry.id   AF-A0AAU8GDU9-F1
#
_cell.length_a   1.000
_cell.length_b   1.000
_cell.length_c   1.000
_cell.angle_alpha   90.00
_cell.angle_beta   90.00
_cell.angle_gamma   90.00
#
_symmetry.space_group_name_H-M   'P 1'
#
loop_
_entity.id
_entity.type
_entity.pdbx_description
1 polymer ?
#
loop_
_entity_poly.entity_id
_entity_poly.type
_entity_poly.pdbx_seq_one_letter_code
_entity_poly.pdbx_strand_id
1 'polypeptide(L)'
;MRIRSQQGFTLIELLVVISILAAMTVIAVPNVLKFVGEGTDEAKAAELHNVTVAVTAALSSSTSTPPTCFTYSDEGIPSNPSAADNDPAKFLLSPTVYSYTITSSGGITQGDKYTWP
;
A
#
# COMPACT_ATOMS: atom_id res chain seq x y z
N MET A 1 -41.78 -1.56 45.80
CA MET A 1 -40.91 -2.75 45.74
C MET A 1 -40.60 -3.01 44.27
N ARG A 2 -39.33 -2.89 43.85
CA ARG A 2 -38.94 -2.87 42.42
C ARG A 2 -38.43 -4.26 42.05
N ILE A 3 -39.23 -5.04 41.31
CA ILE A 3 -38.83 -6.38 40.85
C ILE A 3 -37.85 -6.18 39.67
N ARG A 4 -36.60 -6.61 39.83
CA ARG A 4 -35.64 -6.71 38.71
C ARG A 4 -35.92 -8.02 37.98
N SER A 5 -36.37 -7.90 36.73
CA SER A 5 -36.41 -9.02 35.79
C SER A 5 -34.97 -9.44 35.46
N GLN A 6 -34.57 -10.64 35.87
CA GLN A 6 -33.33 -11.26 35.38
C GLN A 6 -33.66 -11.99 34.07
N GLN A 7 -33.52 -11.29 32.94
CA GLN A 7 -33.53 -11.90 31.62
C GLN A 7 -32.16 -12.57 31.39
N GLY A 8 -32.06 -13.84 31.77
CA GLY A 8 -30.91 -14.67 31.44
C GLY A 8 -31.04 -15.24 30.03
N PHE A 9 -29.97 -15.14 29.23
CA PHE A 9 -29.83 -15.85 27.95
C PHE A 9 -29.90 -17.37 28.18
N THR A 10 -30.59 -18.10 27.32
CA THR A 10 -30.64 -19.56 27.42
C THR A 10 -29.36 -20.18 26.85
N LEU A 11 -28.90 -21.32 27.40
CA LEU A 11 -27.71 -22.02 26.87
C LEU A 11 -27.88 -22.45 25.42
N ILE A 12 -29.11 -22.83 25.04
CA ILE A 12 -29.42 -23.25 23.67
C ILE A 12 -29.36 -22.08 22.69
N GLU A 13 -29.75 -20.89 23.12
CA GLU A 13 -29.70 -19.67 22.31
C GLU A 13 -28.26 -19.28 22.01
N LEU A 14 -27.36 -19.40 22.98
CA LEU A 14 -25.93 -19.21 22.73
C LEU A 14 -25.36 -20.30 21.81
N LEU A 15 -25.78 -21.56 21.98
CA LEU A 15 -25.33 -22.69 21.16
C LEU A 15 -25.70 -22.53 19.68
N VAL A 16 -26.94 -22.15 19.38
CA VAL A 16 -27.37 -21.92 17.99
C VAL A 16 -26.60 -20.75 17.38
N VAL A 17 -26.38 -19.66 18.12
CA VAL A 17 -25.63 -18.50 17.61
C VAL A 17 -24.20 -18.86 17.24
N ILE A 18 -23.46 -19.55 18.11
CA ILE A 18 -22.07 -19.93 17.79
C ILE A 18 -22.00 -20.94 16.65
N SER A 19 -23.03 -21.79 16.48
CA SER A 19 -23.08 -22.74 15.37
C SER A 19 -23.20 -22.05 14.02
N ILE A 20 -24.03 -21.00 13.93
CA ILE A 20 -24.19 -20.20 12.69
C ILE A 20 -22.93 -19.35 12.44
N LEU A 21 -22.35 -18.75 13.48
CA LEU A 21 -21.09 -18.01 13.37
C LEU A 21 -19.96 -18.91 12.87
N ALA A 22 -19.86 -20.14 13.37
CA ALA A 22 -18.87 -21.10 12.90
C ALA A 22 -19.05 -21.43 11.41
N ALA A 23 -20.29 -21.68 10.98
CA ALA A 23 -20.60 -21.96 9.57
C ALA A 23 -20.26 -20.78 8.65
N MET A 24 -20.58 -19.54 9.04
CA MET A 24 -20.26 -18.34 8.26
C MET A 24 -18.75 -18.07 8.21
N THR A 25 -18.04 -18.29 9.32
CA THR A 25 -16.60 -18.01 9.44
C THR A 25 -15.79 -18.81 8.44
N VAL A 26 -16.16 -20.07 8.19
CA VAL A 26 -15.48 -20.94 7.21
C VAL A 26 -15.41 -20.31 5.81
N ILE A 27 -16.46 -19.60 5.38
CA ILE A 27 -16.51 -18.97 4.05
C ILE A 27 -15.94 -17.55 4.10
N ALA A 28 -16.21 -16.80 5.18
CA ALA A 28 -15.81 -15.41 5.28
C ALA A 28 -14.29 -15.22 5.40
N VAL A 29 -13.61 -16.02 6.23
CA VAL A 29 -12.18 -15.85 6.53
C VAL A 29 -11.28 -15.93 5.28
N PRO A 30 -11.33 -16.98 4.44
CA PRO A 30 -10.44 -17.05 3.27
C PRO A 30 -10.67 -15.89 2.29
N ASN A 31 -11.92 -15.45 2.12
CA ASN A 31 -12.24 -14.33 1.24
C ASN A 31 -11.67 -13.00 1.75
N VAL A 32 -11.75 -12.76 3.06
CA VAL A 32 -11.16 -11.55 3.68
C VAL A 32 -9.64 -11.58 3.59
N LEU A 33 -8.99 -12.72 3.85
CA LEU A 33 -7.54 -12.85 3.74
C LEU A 33 -7.05 -12.57 2.31
N LYS A 34 -7.76 -13.11 1.30
CA LYS A 34 -7.46 -12.83 -0.11
C LYS A 34 -7.60 -11.35 -0.44
N PHE A 35 -8.71 -10.73 -0.05
CA PHE A 35 -8.96 -9.31 -0.30
C PHE A 35 -7.89 -8.39 0.30
N VAL A 36 -7.39 -8.71 1.49
CA VAL A 36 -6.29 -7.96 2.10
C VAL A 36 -4.99 -8.13 1.31
N GLY A 37 -4.69 -9.34 0.84
CA GLY A 37 -3.51 -9.61 0.00
C GLY A 37 -3.58 -8.89 -1.35
N GLU A 38 -4.69 -9.04 -2.07
CA GLU A 38 -4.98 -8.32 -3.32
C GLU A 38 -4.80 -6.82 -3.09
N GLY A 39 -5.44 -6.25 -2.05
CA GLY A 39 -5.35 -4.81 -1.76
C GLY A 39 -3.92 -4.30 -1.54
N THR A 40 -3.02 -5.13 -1.01
CA THR A 40 -1.59 -4.77 -0.90
C THR A 40 -0.86 -4.79 -2.24
N ASP A 41 -1.21 -5.74 -3.13
CA ASP A 41 -0.66 -5.84 -4.48
C ASP A 41 -1.17 -4.70 -5.37
N GLU A 42 -2.46 -4.34 -5.28
CA GLU A 42 -3.00 -3.18 -5.99
C GLU A 42 -2.38 -1.86 -5.49
N ALA A 43 -2.17 -1.71 -4.18
CA ALA A 43 -1.48 -0.55 -3.63
C ALA A 43 -0.04 -0.45 -4.15
N LYS A 44 0.66 -1.58 -4.21
CA LYS A 44 2.02 -1.69 -4.77
C LYS A 44 2.03 -1.29 -6.26
N ALA A 45 1.08 -1.76 -7.05
CA ALA A 45 0.97 -1.44 -8.47
C ALA A 45 0.60 0.04 -8.71
N ALA A 46 -0.31 0.59 -7.91
CA ALA A 46 -0.70 2.01 -7.99
C ALA A 46 0.49 2.94 -7.67
N GLU A 47 1.29 2.59 -6.67
CA GLU A 47 2.49 3.35 -6.35
C GLU A 47 3.52 3.28 -7.48
N LEU A 48 3.75 2.11 -8.06
CA LEU A 48 4.64 1.95 -9.22
C LEU A 48 4.19 2.82 -10.40
N HIS A 49 2.88 2.91 -10.64
CA HIS A 49 2.33 3.79 -11.67
C HIS A 49 2.66 5.26 -11.38
N ASN A 50 2.45 5.72 -10.14
CA ASN A 50 2.77 7.09 -9.73
C ASN A 50 4.27 7.40 -9.90
N VAL A 51 5.14 6.48 -9.49
CA VAL A 51 6.59 6.60 -9.69
C VAL A 51 6.94 6.64 -11.17
N THR A 52 6.29 5.83 -12.00
CA THR A 52 6.53 5.83 -13.46
C THR A 52 6.19 7.17 -14.10
N VAL A 53 5.06 7.77 -13.71
CA VAL A 53 4.68 9.11 -14.17
C VAL A 53 5.69 10.15 -13.69
N ALA A 54 6.10 10.09 -12.42
CA ALA A 54 7.07 11.03 -11.84
C ALA A 54 8.46 10.92 -12.51
N VAL A 55 8.94 9.71 -12.78
CA VAL A 55 10.20 9.47 -13.51
C VAL A 55 10.09 9.97 -14.95
N THR A 56 8.99 9.69 -15.64
CA THR A 56 8.78 10.17 -17.01
C THR A 56 8.77 11.71 -17.06
N ALA A 57 8.11 12.35 -16.08
CA ALA A 57 8.13 13.79 -15.94
C ALA A 57 9.55 14.31 -15.72
N ALA A 58 10.29 13.74 -14.76
CA ALA A 58 11.68 14.11 -14.45
C ALA A 58 12.63 13.96 -15.65
N LEU A 59 12.49 12.89 -16.43
CA LEU A 59 13.27 12.70 -17.66
C LEU A 59 12.93 13.78 -18.70
N SER A 60 11.65 14.14 -18.84
CA SER A 60 11.20 15.16 -19.80
C SER A 60 11.60 16.59 -19.42
N SER A 61 11.70 16.89 -18.12
CA SER A 61 12.10 18.22 -17.61
C SER A 61 13.61 18.35 -17.47
N SER A 62 14.36 17.25 -17.54
CA SER A 62 15.82 17.31 -17.48
C SER A 62 16.41 17.96 -18.74
N THR A 63 17.35 18.87 -18.53
CA THR A 63 18.06 19.59 -19.61
C THR A 63 19.39 18.94 -19.99
N SER A 64 19.74 17.81 -19.36
CA SER A 64 21.00 17.08 -19.59
C SER A 64 20.84 15.99 -20.64
N THR A 65 21.88 15.75 -21.45
CA THR A 65 21.93 14.68 -22.46
C THR A 65 23.05 13.69 -22.11
N PRO A 66 22.77 12.43 -21.73
CA PRO A 66 21.46 11.85 -21.43
C PRO A 66 20.85 12.38 -20.12
N PRO A 67 19.53 12.24 -19.92
CA PRO A 67 18.88 12.62 -18.68
C PRO A 67 19.49 11.83 -17.52
N THR A 68 20.14 12.49 -16.57
CA THR A 68 20.65 11.83 -15.36
C THR A 68 19.47 11.56 -14.44
N CYS A 69 19.06 10.31 -14.31
CA CYS A 69 18.07 9.94 -13.30
C CYS A 69 18.76 9.66 -11.95
N PHE A 70 18.07 10.06 -10.88
CA PHE A 70 18.49 9.83 -9.51
C PHE A 70 18.36 8.35 -9.14
N THR A 71 19.34 7.81 -8.42
CA THR A 71 19.29 6.44 -7.88
C THR A 71 18.83 6.48 -6.44
N TYR A 72 17.65 5.93 -6.17
CA TYR A 72 17.18 5.62 -4.82
C TYR A 72 17.52 4.16 -4.52
N SER A 73 18.71 3.92 -3.97
CA SER A 73 19.07 2.59 -3.47
C SER A 73 18.56 2.45 -2.04
N ASP A 74 17.84 1.36 -1.77
CA ASP A 74 17.43 0.89 -0.43
C ASP A 74 16.46 1.78 0.37
N GLU A 75 15.99 2.89 -0.19
CA GLU A 75 15.05 3.82 0.46
C GLU A 75 13.85 4.15 -0.44
N GLY A 76 12.76 4.60 0.18
CA GLY A 76 11.63 5.19 -0.55
C GLY A 76 12.00 6.55 -1.17
N ILE A 77 11.30 6.93 -2.23
CA ILE A 77 11.43 8.24 -2.87
C ILE A 77 10.62 9.24 -2.04
N PRO A 78 11.23 10.28 -1.47
CA PRO A 78 10.50 11.31 -0.74
C PRO A 78 9.67 12.17 -1.71
N SER A 79 8.55 12.73 -1.24
CA SER A 79 7.90 13.83 -1.94
C SER A 79 8.61 15.14 -1.57
N ASN A 80 9.30 15.76 -2.53
CA ASN A 80 10.02 17.00 -2.31
C ASN A 80 9.85 17.96 -3.51
N PRO A 81 8.90 18.92 -3.46
CA PRO A 81 8.66 19.84 -4.58
C PRO A 81 9.84 20.77 -4.89
N SER A 82 10.81 20.88 -3.97
CA SER A 82 12.04 21.65 -4.15
C SER A 82 13.18 20.84 -4.77
N ALA A 83 12.97 19.55 -5.09
CA ALA A 83 13.97 18.72 -5.75
C ALA A 83 14.30 19.24 -7.17
N ALA A 84 15.42 18.75 -7.70
CA ALA A 84 15.88 19.13 -9.04
C ALA A 84 14.89 18.68 -10.13
N ASP A 85 14.91 19.33 -11.30
CA ASP A 85 13.97 19.01 -12.39
C ASP A 85 14.15 17.59 -12.96
N ASN A 86 15.32 16.98 -12.76
CA ASN A 86 15.62 15.60 -13.16
C ASN A 86 15.36 14.57 -12.04
N ASP A 87 14.77 15.00 -10.92
CA ASP A 87 14.49 14.16 -9.76
C ASP A 87 12.98 13.82 -9.69
N PRO A 88 12.59 12.53 -9.70
CA PRO A 88 11.18 12.12 -9.57
C PRO A 88 10.55 12.56 -8.24
N ALA A 89 11.31 12.78 -7.17
CA ALA A 89 10.80 13.30 -5.89
C ALA A 89 10.03 14.61 -6.04
N LYS A 90 10.35 15.41 -7.06
CA LYS A 90 9.66 16.67 -7.37
C LYS A 90 8.20 16.48 -7.76
N PHE A 91 7.90 15.39 -8.45
CA PHE A 91 6.61 15.13 -9.09
C PHE A 91 5.71 14.19 -8.28
N LEU A 92 6.18 13.73 -7.13
CA LEU A 92 5.40 12.90 -6.21
C LEU A 92 4.61 13.77 -5.22
N LEU A 93 3.34 13.41 -5.02
CA LEU A 93 2.46 14.04 -4.03
C LEU A 93 2.60 13.45 -2.62
N SER A 94 3.17 12.26 -2.51
CA SER A 94 3.38 11.56 -1.25
C SER A 94 4.64 10.71 -1.34
N PRO A 95 5.36 10.50 -0.22
CA PRO A 95 6.54 9.65 -0.20
C PRO A 95 6.15 8.21 -0.50
N THR A 96 7.04 7.47 -1.17
CA THR A 96 6.81 6.06 -1.47
C THR A 96 7.07 5.19 -0.26
N VAL A 97 6.34 4.09 -0.16
CA VAL A 97 6.52 3.08 0.89
C VAL A 97 7.36 1.91 0.39
N TYR A 98 7.50 1.73 -0.93
CA TYR A 98 8.41 0.76 -1.54
C TYR A 98 9.71 1.42 -2.00
N SER A 99 10.76 0.61 -2.09
CA SER A 99 12.05 0.99 -2.68
C SER A 99 12.00 0.95 -4.22
N TYR A 100 12.77 1.80 -4.89
CA TYR A 100 12.80 1.87 -6.36
C TYR A 100 14.20 2.10 -6.91
N THR A 101 14.72 1.12 -7.66
CA THR A 101 15.90 1.33 -8.48
C THR A 101 15.50 1.94 -9.82
N ILE A 102 15.97 3.15 -10.09
CA ILE A 102 15.71 3.85 -11.35
C ILE A 102 17.05 4.01 -12.07
N THR A 103 17.07 3.64 -13.35
CA THR A 103 18.25 3.74 -14.22
C THR A 103 18.24 5.06 -14.99
N SER A 104 19.41 5.53 -15.42
CA SER A 104 19.54 6.77 -16.23
C SER A 104 18.77 6.76 -17.55
N SER A 105 18.36 5.58 -18.05
CA SER A 105 17.49 5.43 -19.22
C SER A 105 16.00 5.42 -18.90
N GLY A 106 15.61 5.60 -17.64
CA GLY A 106 14.21 5.57 -17.19
C GLY A 106 13.64 4.18 -16.89
N GLY A 107 14.49 3.14 -16.87
CA GLY A 107 14.06 1.81 -16.41
C GLY A 107 13.82 1.83 -14.90
N ILE A 108 12.66 1.33 -14.47
CA ILE A 108 12.20 1.34 -13.08
C ILE A 108 12.08 -0.10 -12.60
N THR A 109 12.66 -0.40 -11.44
CA THR A 109 12.50 -1.67 -10.74
C THR A 109 12.02 -1.39 -9.33
N GLN A 110 10.83 -1.87 -8.98
CA GLN A 110 10.25 -1.75 -7.65
C GLN A 110 10.76 -2.89 -6.76
N GLY A 111 11.33 -2.55 -5.61
CA GLY A 111 11.81 -3.48 -4.61
C GLY A 111 10.79 -3.75 -3.51
N ASP A 112 11.31 -4.09 -2.34
CA ASP A 112 10.49 -4.41 -1.17
C ASP A 112 9.95 -3.15 -0.48
N LYS A 113 8.90 -3.38 0.31
CA LYS A 113 8.32 -2.36 1.17
C LYS A 113 9.36 -1.98 2.22
N TYR A 114 9.59 -0.67 2.39
CA TYR A 114 10.42 -0.16 3.46
C TYR A 114 9.79 -0.52 4.81
N THR A 115 10.56 -1.24 5.63
CA THR A 115 10.22 -1.50 7.03
C THR A 115 11.04 -0.54 7.88
N TRP A 116 10.39 0.44 8.49
CA TRP A 116 11.04 1.24 9.55
C TRP A 116 11.52 0.28 10.65
N PRO A 117 12.76 0.43 11.14
CA PRO A 117 13.20 -0.29 12.35
C PRO A 117 12.37 0.10 13.58
#